data_AF-A0A117E3X8-F1
#
_entry.id   AF-A0A117E3X8-F1
#
_cell.length_a   1.000
_cell.length_b   1.000
_cell.length_c   1.000
_cell.angle_alpha   90.00
_cell.angle_beta   90.00
_cell.angle_gamma   90.00
#
_symmetry.space_group_name_H-M   'P 1'
#
loop_
_entity.id
_entity.type
_entity.pdbx_description
1 polymer ?
#
loop_
_entity_poly.entity_id
_entity_poly.type
_entity_poly.pdbx_seq_one_letter_code
_entity_poly.pdbx_strand_id
1 'polypeptide(L)'
;MEVTRMGSPLRTHHNPTFSNRGIQPEYVMSGSDQLYLNQYFAHTVDLLPASVRPIVWRMSTLPALYNATLAFSAARFAYSLGTPYLTQSKTLIRPNRHFFIQSLNYFSRAIQLLQQNSSQLDDIFATIVFLILFENVVGTVHSYYSHLQGLQTLTLCYHQALSATPYGQRLLRASLFTIAKGALFLGPLHSPRKGDIVPHDIDILAERICSHQEILFFKVVDAVNISFSLLLGEFSWCSSGKLQRVLQSISGNDNPHLSVSSASEAYEKLTSLRRRIDVLFAQSTPLYNAFAECTKHPAFHELEFNYTSDNITPITLSGHEEAMACAMYALTQVYCDRQLLQSLLDGATGQVNPTLNGWAKIILGIAKGCDPPRYLYEEMYNMNMCWILVLLCLRWPNPDILAYIAHTVLPCLKKTTPAKEDTAGALLLFEVVIEMLCSENARGRKVFAVHVVHEDPSDSTAFLLVNRSLHLAIHGYSIDGNFFSDYIPALH
;
A
#
# COMPACT_ATOMS: atom_id res chain seq x y z
N MET A 1 -73.19 37.89 18.26
CA MET A 1 -72.66 37.02 17.20
C MET A 1 -71.34 36.46 17.73
N GLU A 2 -71.38 35.38 18.52
CA GLU A 2 -71.49 33.97 18.04
C GLU A 2 -70.25 33.61 17.19
N VAL A 3 -69.42 32.61 17.49
CA VAL A 3 -69.64 31.33 18.16
C VAL A 3 -68.36 30.84 18.86
N THR A 4 -68.51 30.39 20.10
CA THR A 4 -67.65 29.48 20.87
C THR A 4 -67.73 28.02 20.41
N ARG A 5 -66.62 27.26 20.45
CA ARG A 5 -66.52 25.83 20.86
C ARG A 5 -65.04 25.42 20.92
N MET A 6 -64.42 25.31 22.09
CA MET A 6 -64.30 24.13 22.97
C MET A 6 -63.98 22.80 22.27
N GLY A 7 -62.83 22.23 22.61
CA GLY A 7 -62.43 20.86 22.29
C GLY A 7 -60.96 20.54 22.60
N SER A 8 -60.62 20.30 23.86
CA SER A 8 -59.53 19.39 24.27
C SER A 8 -60.19 18.29 25.13
N PRO A 9 -59.61 17.10 25.41
CA PRO A 9 -58.24 16.63 25.14
C PRO A 9 -58.17 15.18 24.57
N LEU A 10 -56.98 14.70 24.21
CA LEU A 10 -56.52 13.36 24.59
C LEU A 10 -54.99 13.29 24.44
N ARG A 11 -54.31 13.30 25.59
CA ARG A 11 -52.91 12.91 25.73
C ARG A 11 -52.77 11.44 25.35
N THR A 12 -51.80 11.12 24.52
CA THR A 12 -50.94 9.96 24.76
C THR A 12 -49.49 10.39 24.60
N HIS A 13 -48.72 10.04 25.61
CA HIS A 13 -47.30 10.30 25.77
C HIS A 13 -46.48 9.59 24.69
N HIS A 14 -45.48 10.27 24.11
CA HIS A 14 -44.15 9.71 24.00
C HIS A 14 -43.06 10.80 24.02
N ASN A 15 -41.97 10.42 24.67
CA ASN A 15 -40.88 11.23 25.20
C ASN A 15 -39.89 11.72 24.12
N PRO A 16 -39.00 12.67 24.47
CA PRO A 16 -38.35 13.59 23.54
C PRO A 16 -37.06 13.01 22.96
N THR A 17 -36.88 13.13 21.65
CA THR A 17 -35.56 12.99 21.02
C THR A 17 -34.92 14.37 20.88
N PHE A 18 -33.81 14.53 21.60
CA PHE A 18 -32.93 15.69 21.58
C PHE A 18 -32.53 16.08 20.15
N SER A 19 -32.97 17.26 19.73
CA SER A 19 -32.44 17.97 18.57
C SER A 19 -31.13 18.65 18.96
N ASN A 20 -30.00 17.98 18.74
CA ASN A 20 -28.67 18.60 18.76
C ASN A 20 -28.32 19.10 17.35
N ARG A 21 -29.02 20.15 16.87
CA ARG A 21 -28.49 21.02 15.81
C ARG A 21 -27.57 22.04 16.45
N GLY A 22 -26.34 21.62 16.69
CA GLY A 22 -25.23 22.54 16.92
C GLY A 22 -24.99 23.34 15.63
N ILE A 23 -24.96 24.65 15.78
CA ILE A 23 -24.79 25.67 14.75
C ILE A 23 -23.55 25.31 13.90
N GLN A 24 -23.76 24.95 12.64
CA GLN A 24 -22.68 24.85 11.66
C GLN A 24 -22.32 26.28 11.20
N PRO A 25 -21.03 26.63 11.05
CA PRO A 25 -20.67 27.79 10.25
C PRO A 25 -21.08 27.50 8.79
N GLU A 26 -22.02 28.30 8.26
CA GLU A 26 -22.43 28.25 6.85
C GLU A 26 -21.26 28.64 5.94
N TYR A 27 -20.45 27.66 5.55
CA TYR A 27 -19.70 27.77 4.30
C TYR A 27 -20.73 27.68 3.18
N VAL A 28 -20.83 28.74 2.36
CA VAL A 28 -21.62 28.72 1.12
C VAL A 28 -20.99 27.68 0.21
N MET A 29 -21.47 26.44 0.27
CA MET A 29 -20.94 25.34 -0.53
C MET A 29 -21.32 25.57 -1.99
N SER A 30 -20.32 25.56 -2.87
CA SER A 30 -20.57 25.62 -4.30
C SER A 30 -21.32 24.35 -4.75
N GLY A 31 -22.12 24.43 -5.82
CA GLY A 31 -22.82 23.25 -6.36
C GLY A 31 -21.87 22.09 -6.73
N SER A 32 -20.61 22.41 -7.06
CA SER A 32 -19.54 21.44 -7.31
C SER A 32 -19.00 20.77 -6.03
N ASP A 33 -18.89 21.49 -4.91
CA ASP A 33 -18.41 20.93 -3.64
C ASP A 33 -19.35 19.81 -3.17
N GLN A 34 -20.66 20.07 -3.21
CA GLN A 34 -21.68 19.10 -2.80
C GLN A 34 -21.63 17.81 -3.65
N LEU A 35 -21.39 17.95 -4.96
CA LEU A 35 -21.25 16.80 -5.86
C LEU A 35 -20.10 15.89 -5.42
N TYR A 36 -18.91 16.46 -5.20
CA TYR A 36 -17.74 15.67 -4.81
C TYR A 36 -17.83 15.11 -3.40
N LEU A 37 -18.45 15.82 -2.45
CA LEU A 37 -18.71 15.28 -1.12
C LEU A 37 -19.68 14.11 -1.17
N ASN A 38 -20.76 14.22 -1.95
CA ASN A 38 -21.70 13.12 -2.13
C ASN A 38 -21.01 11.91 -2.76
N GLN A 39 -20.20 12.11 -3.80
CA GLN A 39 -19.40 11.05 -4.42
C GLN A 39 -18.42 10.41 -3.42
N TYR A 40 -17.80 11.23 -2.57
CA TYR A 40 -16.85 10.76 -1.57
C TYR A 40 -17.51 9.85 -0.55
N PHE A 41 -18.63 10.28 0.04
CA PHE A 41 -19.34 9.51 1.05
C PHE A 41 -20.08 8.29 0.49
N ALA A 42 -20.56 8.36 -0.76
CA ALA A 42 -21.29 7.26 -1.37
C ALA A 42 -20.37 6.13 -1.86
N HIS A 43 -19.13 6.45 -2.27
CA HIS A 43 -18.31 5.52 -3.03
C HIS A 43 -16.83 5.45 -2.65
N THR A 44 -16.29 6.44 -1.93
CA THR A 44 -14.85 6.57 -1.72
C THR A 44 -14.42 6.29 -0.28
N VAL A 45 -15.22 6.72 0.71
CA VAL A 45 -14.86 6.60 2.13
C VAL A 45 -14.61 5.16 2.57
N ASP A 46 -15.39 4.20 2.05
CA ASP A 46 -15.27 2.78 2.40
C ASP A 46 -14.07 2.11 1.74
N LEU A 47 -13.55 2.70 0.66
CA LEU A 47 -12.34 2.24 -0.03
C LEU A 47 -11.05 2.73 0.65
N LEU A 48 -11.16 3.63 1.62
CA LEU A 48 -9.99 4.12 2.34
C LEU A 48 -9.44 3.04 3.28
N PRO A 49 -8.12 3.02 3.47
CA PRO A 49 -7.50 2.16 4.47
C PRO A 49 -8.14 2.35 5.84
N ALA A 50 -8.32 1.26 6.58
CA ALA A 50 -8.92 1.29 7.92
C ALA A 50 -8.21 2.26 8.89
N SER A 51 -6.89 2.45 8.71
CA SER A 51 -6.09 3.40 9.49
C SER A 51 -6.37 4.86 9.15
N VAL A 52 -6.83 5.15 7.93
CA VAL A 52 -7.09 6.51 7.42
C VAL A 52 -8.55 6.92 7.64
N ARG A 53 -9.51 6.02 7.50
CA ARG A 53 -10.96 6.31 7.67
C ARG A 53 -11.30 7.16 8.92
N PRO A 54 -10.70 6.95 10.10
CA PRO A 54 -11.01 7.75 11.29
C PRO A 54 -10.60 9.22 11.22
N ILE A 55 -9.62 9.59 10.36
CA ILE A 55 -9.05 10.96 10.34
C ILE A 55 -9.95 11.93 9.57
N VAL A 56 -10.69 11.43 8.58
CA VAL A 56 -11.51 12.27 7.68
C VAL A 56 -12.83 12.75 8.28
N TRP A 57 -13.28 12.14 9.37
CA TRP A 57 -14.50 12.57 10.06
C TRP A 57 -14.45 14.00 10.58
N ARG A 58 -13.24 14.59 10.73
CA ARG A 58 -13.06 15.98 11.16
C ARG A 58 -12.91 16.97 10.02
N MET A 59 -13.09 16.57 8.76
CA MET A 59 -12.91 17.46 7.60
C MET A 59 -13.75 18.74 7.66
N SER A 60 -14.94 18.70 8.27
CA SER A 60 -15.77 19.91 8.46
C SER A 60 -15.16 20.95 9.38
N THR A 61 -14.14 20.58 10.17
CA THR A 61 -13.43 21.43 11.13
C THR A 61 -11.99 21.73 10.73
N LEU A 62 -11.53 21.16 9.61
CA LEU A 62 -10.15 21.18 9.14
C LEU A 62 -10.13 21.67 7.68
N PRO A 63 -9.94 22.98 7.44
CA PRO A 63 -10.11 23.57 6.12
C PRO A 63 -9.19 23.01 5.03
N ALA A 64 -7.93 22.69 5.36
CA ALA A 64 -7.02 22.13 4.37
C ALA A 64 -7.40 20.68 4.03
N LEU A 65 -7.77 19.89 5.04
CA LEU A 65 -8.26 18.52 4.85
C LEU A 65 -9.54 18.48 4.01
N TYR A 66 -10.46 19.42 4.23
CA TYR A 66 -11.67 19.55 3.42
C TYR A 66 -11.34 19.70 1.94
N ASN A 67 -10.41 20.62 1.60
CA ASN A 67 -9.98 20.83 0.23
C ASN A 67 -9.22 19.62 -0.34
N ALA A 68 -8.37 18.96 0.44
CA ALA A 68 -7.70 17.75 -0.01
C ALA A 68 -8.68 16.59 -0.26
N THR A 69 -9.76 16.50 0.51
CA THR A 69 -10.84 15.52 0.31
C THR A 69 -11.60 15.80 -0.99
N LEU A 70 -11.93 17.07 -1.26
CA LEU A 70 -12.52 17.49 -2.53
C LEU A 70 -11.60 17.22 -3.71
N ALA A 71 -10.29 17.49 -3.56
CA ALA A 71 -9.28 17.19 -4.58
C ALA A 71 -9.27 15.69 -4.92
N PHE A 72 -9.16 14.83 -3.89
CA PHE A 72 -9.18 13.38 -4.04
C PHE A 72 -10.47 12.87 -4.70
N SER A 73 -11.62 13.35 -4.24
CA SER A 73 -12.92 12.95 -4.79
C SER A 73 -13.11 13.40 -6.24
N ALA A 74 -12.78 14.66 -6.55
CA ALA A 74 -12.86 15.20 -7.91
C ALA A 74 -11.93 14.45 -8.87
N ALA A 75 -10.73 14.08 -8.43
CA ALA A 75 -9.80 13.27 -9.20
C ALA A 75 -10.40 11.90 -9.55
N ARG A 76 -10.88 11.15 -8.55
CA ARG A 76 -11.51 9.85 -8.78
C ARG A 76 -12.73 9.95 -9.69
N PHE A 77 -13.55 10.97 -9.48
CA PHE A 77 -14.71 11.22 -10.32
C PHE A 77 -14.32 11.50 -11.78
N ALA A 78 -13.24 12.27 -11.99
CA ALA A 78 -12.72 12.55 -13.32
C ALA A 78 -12.36 11.28 -14.09
N TYR A 79 -11.74 10.29 -13.45
CA TYR A 79 -11.42 9.02 -14.10
C TYR A 79 -12.62 8.08 -14.23
N SER A 80 -13.57 8.08 -13.28
CA SER A 80 -14.79 7.27 -13.42
C SER A 80 -15.63 7.68 -14.65
N LEU A 81 -15.52 8.95 -15.04
CA LEU A 81 -16.13 9.52 -16.25
C LEU A 81 -15.10 9.69 -17.39
N GLY A 82 -13.92 9.07 -17.24
CA GLY A 82 -12.84 9.13 -18.19
C GLY A 82 -13.14 8.29 -19.44
N THR A 83 -12.42 8.58 -20.52
CA THR A 83 -12.54 7.82 -21.77
C THR A 83 -11.42 6.79 -21.88
N PRO A 84 -11.74 5.51 -22.14
CA PRO A 84 -10.71 4.51 -22.38
C PRO A 84 -9.97 4.81 -23.68
N TYR A 85 -8.67 4.59 -23.69
CA TYR A 85 -7.84 4.64 -24.88
C TYR A 85 -6.86 3.46 -24.89
N LEU A 86 -6.54 2.99 -26.08
CA LEU A 86 -5.64 1.85 -26.27
C LEU A 86 -4.21 2.33 -26.46
N THR A 87 -3.28 1.70 -25.76
CA THR A 87 -1.84 1.71 -26.06
C THR A 87 -1.48 0.42 -26.79
N GLN A 88 -0.20 0.25 -27.18
CA GLN A 88 0.25 -0.99 -27.82
C GLN A 88 0.04 -2.21 -26.93
N SER A 89 0.10 -2.02 -25.62
CA SER A 89 0.08 -3.08 -24.62
C SER A 89 -1.18 -3.10 -23.75
N LYS A 90 -1.81 -1.94 -23.45
CA LYS A 90 -2.87 -1.82 -22.42
C LYS A 90 -4.00 -0.86 -22.76
N THR A 91 -5.16 -1.07 -22.14
CA THR A 91 -6.25 -0.07 -22.11
C THR A 91 -6.06 0.85 -20.90
N LEU A 92 -5.97 2.15 -21.17
CA LEU A 92 -5.77 3.17 -20.17
C LEU A 92 -6.95 4.13 -20.14
N ILE A 93 -7.13 4.88 -19.06
CA ILE A 93 -8.23 5.83 -18.91
C ILE A 93 -7.69 7.26 -19.00
N ARG A 94 -8.22 8.04 -19.93
CA ARG A 94 -8.00 9.49 -19.97
C ARG A 94 -9.03 10.16 -19.07
N PRO A 95 -8.63 10.88 -18.00
CA PRO A 95 -9.58 11.49 -17.09
C PRO A 95 -10.38 12.58 -17.80
N ASN A 96 -11.62 12.78 -17.35
CA ASN A 96 -12.44 13.90 -17.77
C ASN A 96 -11.73 15.21 -17.37
N ARG A 97 -11.35 16.00 -18.39
CA ARG A 97 -10.53 17.20 -18.21
C ARG A 97 -11.13 18.23 -17.25
N HIS A 98 -12.46 18.40 -17.25
CA HIS A 98 -13.10 19.41 -16.40
C HIS A 98 -12.93 19.06 -14.92
N PHE A 99 -13.31 17.85 -14.53
CA PHE A 99 -13.21 17.38 -13.15
C PHE A 99 -11.74 17.23 -12.69
N PHE A 100 -10.85 16.86 -13.60
CA PHE A 100 -9.41 16.79 -13.33
C PHE A 100 -8.80 18.17 -13.06
N ILE A 101 -9.16 19.21 -13.80
CA ILE A 101 -8.68 20.57 -13.49
C ILE A 101 -9.22 21.03 -12.13
N GLN A 102 -10.47 20.71 -11.81
CA GLN A 102 -11.04 21.03 -10.50
C GLN A 102 -10.29 20.34 -9.36
N SER A 103 -9.88 19.08 -9.52
CA SER A 103 -9.10 18.37 -8.51
C SER A 103 -7.78 19.08 -8.20
N LEU A 104 -7.06 19.55 -9.23
CA LEU A 104 -5.82 20.33 -9.09
C LEU A 104 -6.04 21.68 -8.40
N ASN A 105 -7.18 22.35 -8.65
CA ASN A 105 -7.51 23.61 -7.98
C ASN A 105 -7.72 23.40 -6.47
N TYR A 106 -8.47 22.36 -6.08
CA TYR A 106 -8.65 22.04 -4.66
C TYR A 106 -7.35 21.60 -3.99
N PHE A 107 -6.51 20.83 -4.69
CA PHE A 107 -5.17 20.46 -4.22
C PHE A 107 -4.34 21.73 -3.92
N SER A 108 -4.28 22.65 -4.88
CA SER A 108 -3.55 23.92 -4.74
C SER A 108 -4.06 24.74 -3.56
N ARG A 109 -5.39 24.75 -3.35
CA ARG A 109 -6.01 25.45 -2.22
C ARG A 109 -5.70 24.79 -0.87
N ALA A 110 -5.65 23.46 -0.81
CA ALA A 110 -5.24 22.74 0.40
C ALA A 110 -3.80 23.13 0.81
N ILE A 111 -2.86 23.15 -0.15
CA ILE A 111 -1.47 23.57 0.10
C ILE A 111 -1.40 25.02 0.60
N GLN A 112 -2.14 25.94 -0.01
CA GLN A 112 -2.19 27.34 0.43
C GLN A 112 -2.70 27.47 1.87
N LEU A 113 -3.72 26.71 2.25
CA LEU A 113 -4.28 26.72 3.61
C LEU A 113 -3.28 26.18 4.64
N LEU A 114 -2.50 25.15 4.30
CA LEU A 114 -1.42 24.66 5.15
C LEU A 114 -0.32 25.70 5.37
N GLN A 115 0.04 26.44 4.32
CA GLN A 115 1.04 27.51 4.41
C GLN A 115 0.54 28.68 5.29
N GLN A 116 -0.75 28.99 5.25
CA GLN A 116 -1.36 30.05 6.04
C GLN A 116 -1.55 29.66 7.52
N ASN A 117 -1.85 28.39 7.81
CA ASN A 117 -2.18 27.90 9.16
C ASN A 117 -1.20 26.81 9.63
N SER A 118 0.10 27.12 9.59
CA SER A 118 1.19 26.18 9.91
C SER A 118 1.23 25.71 11.38
N SER A 119 0.42 26.28 12.27
CA SER A 119 0.33 25.89 13.68
C SER A 119 -0.69 24.79 13.96
N GLN A 120 -1.62 24.50 13.04
CA GLN A 120 -2.64 23.47 13.22
C GLN A 120 -2.14 22.09 12.79
N LEU A 121 -1.37 21.43 13.68
CA LEU A 121 -0.78 20.11 13.41
C LEU A 121 -1.82 19.07 12.97
N ASP A 122 -3.01 19.09 13.57
CA ASP A 122 -4.11 18.19 13.21
C ASP A 122 -4.50 18.29 11.72
N ASP A 123 -4.63 19.52 11.19
CA ASP A 123 -5.00 19.77 9.80
C ASP A 123 -3.83 19.41 8.86
N ILE A 124 -2.60 19.75 9.24
CA ILE A 124 -1.38 19.44 8.48
C ILE A 124 -1.23 17.94 8.27
N PHE A 125 -1.26 17.15 9.34
CA PHE A 125 -1.06 15.70 9.25
C PHE A 125 -2.18 15.02 8.47
N ALA A 126 -3.44 15.38 8.74
CA ALA A 126 -4.57 14.79 8.04
C ALA A 126 -4.52 15.13 6.54
N THR A 127 -4.20 16.38 6.21
CA THR A 127 -4.09 16.86 4.83
C THR A 127 -2.97 16.12 4.11
N ILE A 128 -1.75 16.04 4.67
CA ILE A 128 -0.62 15.36 4.01
C ILE A 128 -0.92 13.89 3.72
N VAL A 129 -1.53 13.16 4.67
CA VAL A 129 -1.97 11.78 4.43
C VAL A 129 -2.93 11.72 3.22
N PHE A 130 -3.86 12.66 3.12
CA PHE A 130 -4.78 12.74 1.98
C PHE A 130 -4.11 13.16 0.68
N LEU A 131 -3.12 14.06 0.72
CA LEU A 131 -2.35 14.42 -0.46
C LEU A 131 -1.57 13.21 -0.98
N ILE A 132 -1.01 12.37 -0.12
CA ILE A 132 -0.35 11.12 -0.55
C ILE A 132 -1.35 10.18 -1.26
N LEU A 133 -2.59 10.07 -0.75
CA LEU A 133 -3.64 9.31 -1.43
C LEU A 133 -4.03 9.94 -2.77
N PHE A 134 -4.11 11.26 -2.84
CA PHE A 134 -4.33 12.00 -4.08
C PHE A 134 -3.19 11.80 -5.09
N GLU A 135 -1.93 11.76 -4.63
CA GLU A 135 -0.80 11.50 -5.49
C GLU A 135 -0.84 10.11 -6.11
N ASN A 136 -1.38 9.09 -5.42
CA ASN A 136 -1.64 7.78 -6.03
C ASN A 136 -2.63 7.88 -7.20
N VAL A 137 -3.52 8.88 -7.20
CA VAL A 137 -4.54 9.06 -8.23
C VAL A 137 -4.05 9.88 -9.43
N VAL A 138 -3.39 11.00 -9.17
CA VAL A 138 -3.07 12.00 -10.22
C VAL A 138 -1.64 12.51 -10.20
N GLY A 139 -0.89 12.12 -9.17
CA GLY A 139 0.33 12.77 -8.69
C GLY A 139 1.58 12.56 -9.51
N THR A 140 2.77 12.51 -8.92
CA THR A 140 3.92 11.83 -9.55
C THR A 140 4.58 10.90 -8.55
N VAL A 141 5.37 9.91 -8.99
CA VAL A 141 6.17 9.10 -8.04
C VAL A 141 7.08 10.02 -7.21
N HIS A 142 7.62 11.08 -7.83
CA HIS A 142 8.42 12.10 -7.15
C HIS A 142 7.62 12.91 -6.12
N SER A 143 6.43 13.38 -6.48
CA SER A 143 5.54 14.11 -5.58
C SER A 143 5.05 13.23 -4.42
N TYR A 144 4.66 11.99 -4.71
CA TYR A 144 4.33 10.97 -3.71
C TYR A 144 5.47 10.80 -2.71
N TYR A 145 6.69 10.59 -3.22
CA TYR A 145 7.89 10.46 -2.40
C TYR A 145 8.15 11.71 -1.55
N SER A 146 8.02 12.90 -2.13
CA SER A 146 8.22 14.17 -1.44
C SER A 146 7.24 14.36 -0.28
N HIS A 147 5.95 14.05 -0.50
CA HIS A 147 4.94 14.10 0.58
C HIS A 147 5.21 13.03 1.65
N LEU A 148 5.64 11.84 1.26
CA LEU A 148 6.01 10.77 2.19
C LEU A 148 7.19 11.16 3.09
N GLN A 149 8.25 11.74 2.52
CA GLN A 149 9.39 12.25 3.28
C GLN A 149 8.98 13.37 4.24
N GLY A 150 8.14 14.29 3.76
CA GLY A 150 7.56 15.35 4.61
C GLY A 150 6.79 14.78 5.78
N LEU A 151 5.94 13.77 5.53
CA LEU A 151 5.15 13.10 6.58
C LEU A 151 6.05 12.41 7.62
N GLN A 152 7.09 11.71 7.17
CA GLN A 152 8.04 11.06 8.08
C GLN A 152 8.78 12.07 8.95
N THR A 153 9.27 13.16 8.35
CA THR A 153 9.95 14.24 9.08
C THR A 153 9.03 14.87 10.12
N LEU A 154 7.79 15.19 9.74
CA LEU A 154 6.80 15.75 10.66
C LEU A 154 6.46 14.80 11.80
N THR A 155 6.27 13.51 11.49
CA THR A 155 5.98 12.47 12.50
C THR A 155 7.07 12.45 13.56
N LEU A 156 8.34 12.46 13.16
CA LEU A 156 9.47 12.50 14.09
C LEU A 156 9.48 13.76 14.95
N CYS A 157 9.30 14.94 14.33
CA CYS A 157 9.32 16.21 15.05
C CYS A 157 8.15 16.39 16.02
N TYR A 158 6.96 15.88 15.70
CA TYR A 158 5.73 16.23 16.41
C TYR A 158 4.99 15.05 17.06
N HIS A 159 5.55 13.83 17.06
CA HIS A 159 4.89 12.66 17.65
C HIS A 159 4.50 12.86 19.12
N GLN A 160 5.36 13.50 19.93
CA GLN A 160 5.06 13.72 21.35
C GLN A 160 3.83 14.63 21.53
N ALA A 161 3.78 15.74 20.80
CA ALA A 161 2.67 16.69 20.85
C ALA A 161 1.35 16.05 20.36
N LEU A 162 1.39 15.30 19.26
CA LEU A 162 0.20 14.62 18.72
C LEU A 162 -0.26 13.47 19.62
N SER A 163 0.65 12.75 20.26
CA SER A 163 0.31 11.63 21.16
C SER A 163 -0.51 12.05 22.39
N ALA A 164 -0.51 13.34 22.71
CA ALA A 164 -1.25 13.90 23.85
C ALA A 164 -2.78 13.91 23.67
N THR A 165 -3.28 13.78 22.43
CA THR A 165 -4.72 13.81 22.16
C THR A 165 -5.20 12.52 21.48
N PRO A 166 -6.45 12.08 21.72
CA PRO A 166 -6.98 10.89 21.05
C PRO A 166 -7.03 11.01 19.52
N TYR A 167 -7.28 12.21 18.99
CA TYR A 167 -7.29 12.44 17.54
C TYR A 167 -5.87 12.45 16.98
N GLY A 168 -4.92 13.10 17.66
CA GLY A 168 -3.51 13.08 17.26
C GLY A 168 -2.91 11.67 17.25
N GLN A 169 -3.30 10.78 18.18
CA GLN A 169 -2.92 9.35 18.13
C GLN A 169 -3.44 8.64 16.88
N ARG A 170 -4.67 8.94 16.44
CA ARG A 170 -5.22 8.41 15.18
C ARG A 170 -4.46 8.93 13.96
N LEU A 171 -4.07 10.20 13.97
CA LEU A 171 -3.25 10.79 12.91
C LEU A 171 -1.88 10.11 12.85
N LEU A 172 -1.20 9.94 13.99
CA LEU A 172 0.08 9.25 14.05
C LEU A 172 -0.04 7.81 13.53
N ARG A 173 -1.06 7.07 13.96
CA ARG A 173 -1.33 5.72 13.45
C ARG A 173 -1.52 5.72 11.93
N ALA A 174 -2.35 6.61 11.38
CA ALA A 174 -2.54 6.75 9.94
C ALA A 174 -1.21 7.08 9.22
N SER A 175 -0.40 7.98 9.79
CA SER A 175 0.90 8.35 9.24
C SER A 175 1.87 7.18 9.19
N LEU A 176 1.99 6.40 10.26
CA LEU A 176 2.85 5.22 10.32
C LEU A 176 2.47 4.20 9.24
N PHE A 177 1.18 3.92 9.06
CA PHE A 177 0.71 3.02 8.01
C PHE A 177 1.00 3.55 6.60
N THR A 178 0.84 4.85 6.38
CA THR A 178 1.15 5.47 5.08
C THR A 178 2.65 5.41 4.79
N ILE A 179 3.50 5.70 5.77
CA ILE A 179 4.97 5.58 5.66
C ILE A 179 5.38 4.14 5.33
N ALA A 180 4.82 3.16 6.06
CA ALA A 180 5.11 1.75 5.84
C ALA A 180 4.65 1.26 4.45
N LYS A 181 3.48 1.70 3.96
CA LYS A 181 3.03 1.43 2.57
C LYS A 181 4.02 1.99 1.55
N GLY A 182 4.44 3.23 1.74
CA GLY A 182 5.39 3.89 0.85
C GLY A 182 6.75 3.19 0.81
N ALA A 183 7.22 2.66 1.95
CA ALA A 183 8.45 1.87 2.01
C ALA A 183 8.36 0.58 1.17
N LEU A 184 7.22 -0.10 1.16
CA LEU A 184 7.01 -1.27 0.29
C LEU A 184 6.92 -0.89 -1.19
N PHE A 185 6.21 0.20 -1.50
CA PHE A 185 5.94 0.63 -2.86
C PHE A 185 7.20 1.18 -3.58
N LEU A 186 7.96 2.04 -2.90
CA LEU A 186 9.19 2.62 -3.44
C LEU A 186 10.40 1.70 -3.24
N GLY A 187 10.35 0.84 -2.21
CA GLY A 187 11.43 -0.06 -1.83
C GLY A 187 12.62 0.64 -1.14
N PRO A 188 13.64 -0.15 -0.74
CA PRO A 188 14.76 0.33 0.09
C PRO A 188 15.63 1.40 -0.57
N LEU A 189 15.61 1.53 -1.90
CA LEU A 189 16.39 2.54 -2.62
C LEU A 189 15.90 3.97 -2.35
N HIS A 190 14.64 4.11 -1.93
CA HIS A 190 14.02 5.38 -1.54
C HIS A 190 13.89 5.51 -0.01
N SER A 191 14.46 4.59 0.77
CA SER A 191 14.46 4.71 2.23
C SER A 191 15.37 5.88 2.65
N PRO A 192 14.92 6.79 3.52
CA PRO A 192 15.76 7.89 3.99
C PRO A 192 16.98 7.39 4.78
N ARG A 193 18.02 8.23 4.82
CA ARG A 193 19.26 8.00 5.55
C ARG A 193 18.99 7.66 7.02
N LYS A 194 19.49 6.51 7.48
CA LYS A 194 19.57 6.20 8.91
C LYS A 194 20.60 7.13 9.57
N GLY A 195 20.11 8.11 10.33
CA GLY A 195 20.82 8.58 11.51
C GLY A 195 20.39 7.71 12.70
N ASP A 196 21.35 7.18 13.44
CA ASP A 196 21.25 6.03 14.37
C ASP A 196 20.33 6.15 15.60
N ILE A 197 19.30 7.01 15.57
CA ILE A 197 18.35 7.22 16.69
C ILE A 197 16.88 7.08 16.24
N VAL A 198 16.61 7.11 14.93
CA VAL A 198 15.27 7.35 14.35
C VAL A 198 14.31 6.13 14.28
N PRO A 199 14.77 4.88 14.03
CA PRO A 199 13.86 3.73 13.92
C PRO A 199 13.27 3.28 15.27
N HIS A 200 14.04 3.41 16.35
CA HIS A 200 13.65 2.90 17.66
C HIS A 200 12.48 3.71 18.26
N ASP A 201 12.50 5.04 18.12
CA ASP A 201 11.43 5.90 18.64
C ASP A 201 10.11 5.70 17.90
N ILE A 202 10.17 5.49 16.58
CA ILE A 202 8.99 5.15 15.77
C ILE A 202 8.44 3.77 16.17
N ASP A 203 9.31 2.79 16.38
CA ASP A 203 8.90 1.45 16.83
C ASP A 203 8.24 1.50 18.20
N ILE A 204 8.84 2.20 19.18
CA ILE A 204 8.25 2.39 20.52
C ILE A 204 6.89 3.09 20.40
N LEU A 205 6.80 4.11 19.56
CA LEU A 205 5.54 4.82 19.33
C LEU A 205 4.48 3.89 18.74
N ALA A 206 4.83 3.10 17.73
CA ALA A 206 3.94 2.12 17.12
C ALA A 206 3.44 1.10 18.15
N GLU A 207 4.34 0.55 18.97
CA GLU A 207 3.98 -0.38 20.04
C GLU A 207 3.02 0.24 21.08
N ARG A 208 3.05 1.56 21.26
CA ARG A 208 2.17 2.27 22.20
C ARG A 208 0.77 2.55 21.64
N ILE A 209 0.64 2.84 20.34
CA ILE A 209 -0.61 3.36 19.74
C ILE A 209 -1.32 2.37 18.81
N CYS A 210 -0.66 1.29 18.41
CA CYS A 210 -1.20 0.27 17.51
C CYS A 210 -1.52 -1.03 18.26
N SER A 211 -2.46 -1.80 17.71
CA SER A 211 -2.75 -3.14 18.22
C SER A 211 -1.67 -4.17 17.82
N HIS A 212 -1.64 -5.34 18.44
CA HIS A 212 -0.69 -6.40 18.08
C HIS A 212 -0.79 -6.84 16.60
N GLN A 213 -2.00 -6.88 16.05
CA GLN A 213 -2.25 -7.22 14.64
C GLN A 213 -1.69 -6.16 13.69
N GLU A 214 -1.65 -4.92 14.13
CA GLU A 214 -1.10 -3.81 13.37
C GLU A 214 0.42 -3.76 13.42
N ILE A 215 0.98 -4.08 14.59
CA ILE A 215 2.42 -4.23 14.75
C ILE A 215 2.94 -5.32 13.81
N LEU A 216 2.18 -6.40 13.61
CA LEU A 216 2.52 -7.45 12.64
C LEU A 216 2.77 -6.89 11.23
N PHE A 217 1.93 -5.97 10.74
CA PHE A 217 2.11 -5.35 9.43
C PHE A 217 3.44 -4.59 9.33
N PHE A 218 3.79 -3.79 10.35
CA PHE A 218 5.07 -3.09 10.36
C PHE A 218 6.26 -4.06 10.35
N LYS A 219 6.15 -5.18 11.06
CA LYS A 219 7.20 -6.20 11.07
C LYS A 219 7.31 -6.97 9.76
N VAL A 220 6.22 -7.16 9.01
CA VAL A 220 6.28 -7.66 7.63
C VAL A 220 7.07 -6.70 6.74
N VAL A 221 6.78 -5.40 6.84
CA VAL A 221 7.47 -4.34 6.07
C VAL A 221 8.96 -4.33 6.39
N ASP A 222 9.33 -4.41 7.68
CA ASP A 222 10.71 -4.52 8.14
C ASP A 222 11.42 -5.77 7.56
N ALA A 223 10.77 -6.93 7.55
CA ALA A 223 11.32 -8.16 6.99
C ALA A 223 11.64 -8.02 5.50
N VAL A 224 10.69 -7.46 4.73
CA VAL A 224 10.84 -7.20 3.30
C VAL A 224 12.01 -6.24 3.06
N ASN A 225 12.06 -5.14 3.80
CA ASN A 225 13.10 -4.12 3.65
C ASN A 225 14.49 -4.62 4.02
N ILE A 226 14.65 -5.36 5.12
CA ILE A 226 15.94 -5.93 5.53
C ILE A 226 16.41 -6.95 4.49
N SER A 227 15.52 -7.82 4.05
CA SER A 227 15.82 -8.84 3.04
C SER A 227 16.24 -8.21 1.70
N PHE A 228 15.50 -7.22 1.22
CA PHE A 228 15.87 -6.50 0.00
C PHE A 228 17.16 -5.70 0.17
N SER A 229 17.36 -5.06 1.33
CA SER A 229 18.61 -4.34 1.59
C SER A 229 19.82 -5.27 1.56
N LEU A 230 19.70 -6.49 2.08
CA LEU A 230 20.76 -7.49 1.98
C LEU A 230 21.03 -7.87 0.52
N LEU A 231 19.98 -8.22 -0.21
CA LEU A 231 20.09 -8.62 -1.61
C LEU A 231 20.66 -7.49 -2.48
N LEU A 232 20.37 -6.22 -2.19
CA LEU A 232 20.93 -5.10 -2.95
C LEU A 232 22.33 -4.69 -2.46
N GLY A 233 22.63 -4.91 -1.17
CA GLY A 233 23.85 -4.43 -0.50
C GLY A 233 25.10 -5.13 -0.98
N GLU A 234 25.01 -6.44 -1.13
CA GLU A 234 26.08 -7.29 -1.67
C GLU A 234 26.38 -6.96 -3.15
N PHE A 235 25.49 -6.26 -3.87
CA PHE A 235 25.61 -6.08 -5.33
C PHE A 235 25.56 -4.62 -5.81
N SER A 236 25.86 -3.66 -4.93
CA SER A 236 25.97 -2.21 -5.20
C SER A 236 27.02 -1.80 -6.26
N TRP A 237 27.67 -2.77 -6.91
CA TRP A 237 28.77 -2.60 -7.86
C TRP A 237 28.38 -2.88 -9.32
N CYS A 238 27.15 -3.33 -9.59
CA CYS A 238 26.70 -3.79 -10.92
C CYS A 238 25.52 -3.00 -11.52
N SER A 239 25.31 -1.74 -11.12
CA SER A 239 24.22 -0.93 -11.68
C SER A 239 24.54 -0.42 -13.08
N SER A 240 23.56 -0.44 -14.00
CA SER A 240 23.67 0.30 -15.27
C SER A 240 23.88 1.80 -15.02
N GLY A 241 24.63 2.48 -15.88
CA GLY A 241 24.93 3.92 -15.73
C GLY A 241 23.71 4.86 -15.79
N LYS A 242 22.54 4.37 -16.22
CA LYS A 242 21.26 5.10 -16.12
C LYS A 242 20.67 4.97 -14.72
N LEU A 243 20.57 3.76 -14.20
CA LEU A 243 20.05 3.51 -12.85
C LEU A 243 20.92 4.21 -11.80
N GLN A 244 22.25 4.14 -11.95
CA GLN A 244 23.17 4.80 -11.03
C GLN A 244 22.93 6.32 -10.93
N ARG A 245 22.67 6.98 -12.07
CA ARG A 245 22.37 8.42 -12.09
C ARG A 245 21.04 8.74 -11.40
N VAL A 246 20.03 7.91 -11.60
CA VAL A 246 18.74 8.08 -10.94
C VAL A 246 18.86 7.82 -9.43
N LEU A 247 19.61 6.80 -9.02
CA LEU A 247 19.88 6.55 -7.61
C LEU A 247 20.65 7.70 -6.96
N GLN A 248 21.65 8.27 -7.64
CA GLN A 248 22.37 9.47 -7.18
C GLN A 248 21.46 10.71 -7.06
N SER A 249 20.48 10.88 -7.95
CA SER A 249 19.53 12.00 -7.82
C SER A 249 18.56 11.80 -6.65
N ILE A 250 18.22 10.54 -6.32
CA ILE A 250 17.34 10.18 -5.20
C ILE A 250 18.06 10.26 -3.84
N SER A 251 19.31 9.80 -3.74
CA SER A 251 20.09 9.74 -2.49
C SER A 251 20.94 10.98 -2.22
N GLY A 252 21.07 11.87 -3.21
CA GLY A 252 22.07 12.94 -3.26
C GLY A 252 23.48 12.38 -3.59
N ASN A 253 24.51 13.23 -3.53
CA ASN A 253 25.91 12.85 -3.78
C ASN A 253 26.49 11.79 -2.81
N ASP A 254 25.74 11.39 -1.77
CA ASP A 254 26.13 10.28 -0.92
C ASP A 254 25.43 9.00 -1.39
N ASN A 255 26.16 7.89 -1.40
CA ASN A 255 25.65 6.58 -1.84
C ASN A 255 24.33 6.23 -1.12
N PRO A 256 23.39 5.56 -1.79
CA PRO A 256 22.21 5.01 -1.13
C PRO A 256 22.67 4.04 -0.04
N HIS A 257 22.59 4.48 1.22
CA HIS A 257 22.98 3.67 2.36
C HIS A 257 21.93 2.59 2.57
N LEU A 258 22.21 1.39 2.10
CA LEU A 258 21.44 0.21 2.43
C LEU A 258 21.59 -0.05 3.95
N SER A 259 20.47 -0.37 4.60
CA SER A 259 20.34 -0.26 6.06
C SER A 259 21.08 -1.36 6.86
N VAL A 260 21.84 -2.20 6.16
CA VAL A 260 22.50 -3.40 6.66
C VAL A 260 24.00 -3.27 6.33
N SER A 261 24.85 -3.37 7.35
CA SER A 261 26.31 -3.25 7.19
C SER A 261 26.99 -4.56 6.78
N SER A 262 26.33 -5.70 7.01
CA SER A 262 26.81 -7.03 6.60
C SER A 262 25.69 -8.08 6.51
N ALA A 263 25.91 -9.14 5.75
CA ALA A 263 25.00 -10.30 5.68
C ALA A 263 24.68 -10.91 7.06
N SER A 264 25.68 -11.03 7.93
CA SER A 264 25.51 -11.57 9.29
C SER A 264 24.50 -10.75 10.10
N GLU A 265 24.65 -9.43 10.08
CA GLU A 265 23.75 -8.51 10.77
C GLU A 265 22.30 -8.61 10.24
N ALA A 266 22.13 -8.71 8.92
CA ALA A 266 20.80 -8.92 8.33
C ALA A 266 20.16 -10.22 8.79
N TYR A 267 20.90 -11.34 8.79
CA TYR A 267 20.37 -12.62 9.23
C TYR A 267 19.97 -12.62 10.71
N GLU A 268 20.75 -11.96 11.57
CA GLU A 268 20.40 -11.79 12.98
C GLU A 268 19.12 -10.97 13.17
N LYS A 269 19.01 -9.84 12.45
CA LYS A 269 17.80 -9.00 12.47
C LYS A 269 16.57 -9.76 11.98
N LEU A 270 16.67 -10.49 10.87
CA LEU A 270 15.58 -11.31 10.33
C LEU A 270 15.19 -12.43 11.30
N THR A 271 16.15 -13.06 11.98
CA THR A 271 15.89 -14.10 12.98
C THR A 271 15.18 -13.53 14.21
N SER A 272 15.63 -12.38 14.70
CA SER A 272 15.00 -11.67 15.82
C SER A 272 13.57 -11.25 15.47
N LEU A 273 13.38 -10.70 14.28
CA LEU A 273 12.09 -10.25 13.76
C LEU A 273 11.11 -11.43 13.61
N ARG A 274 11.57 -12.55 13.05
CA ARG A 274 10.77 -13.77 12.94
C ARG A 274 10.26 -14.22 14.32
N ARG A 275 11.15 -14.31 15.31
CA ARG A 275 10.76 -14.67 16.69
C ARG A 275 9.75 -13.69 17.28
N ARG A 276 9.93 -12.39 17.05
CA ARG A 276 9.02 -11.35 17.54
C ARG A 276 7.63 -11.51 16.91
N ILE A 277 7.57 -11.78 15.61
CA ILE A 277 6.32 -12.04 14.89
C ILE A 277 5.64 -13.31 15.40
N ASP A 278 6.38 -14.40 15.60
CA ASP A 278 5.82 -15.64 16.15
C ASP A 278 5.16 -15.39 17.53
N VAL A 279 5.79 -14.57 18.37
CA VAL A 279 5.23 -14.17 19.67
C VAL A 279 3.96 -13.32 19.51
N LEU A 280 3.99 -12.27 18.67
CA LEU A 280 2.82 -11.41 18.43
C LEU A 280 1.64 -12.21 17.88
N PHE A 281 1.94 -13.16 16.99
CA PHE A 281 0.95 -14.03 16.39
C PHE A 281 0.35 -15.01 17.42
N ALA A 282 1.19 -15.62 18.26
CA ALA A 282 0.75 -16.50 19.34
C ALA A 282 -0.08 -15.79 20.43
N GLN A 283 0.17 -14.50 20.67
CA GLN A 283 -0.59 -13.68 21.64
C GLN A 283 -2.00 -13.31 21.15
N SER A 284 -2.29 -13.50 19.86
CA SER A 284 -3.59 -13.20 19.26
C SER A 284 -4.37 -14.50 19.06
N THR A 285 -5.27 -14.82 20.00
CA THR A 285 -6.11 -16.03 19.92
C THR A 285 -6.84 -16.20 18.58
N PRO A 286 -7.46 -15.15 17.98
CA PRO A 286 -8.10 -15.27 16.67
C PRO A 286 -7.11 -15.67 15.57
N LEU A 287 -5.93 -15.05 15.55
CA LEU A 287 -4.91 -15.34 14.53
C LEU A 287 -4.31 -16.73 14.71
N TYR A 288 -4.02 -17.13 15.96
CA TYR A 288 -3.53 -18.46 16.27
C TYR A 288 -4.50 -19.55 15.82
N ASN A 289 -5.79 -19.38 16.06
CA ASN A 289 -6.83 -20.32 15.63
C ASN A 289 -6.94 -20.38 14.10
N ALA A 290 -7.03 -19.22 13.43
CA ALA A 290 -7.06 -19.14 11.96
C ALA A 290 -5.83 -19.81 11.33
N PHE A 291 -4.66 -19.63 11.92
CA PHE A 291 -3.45 -20.28 11.44
C PHE A 291 -3.39 -21.78 11.73
N ALA A 292 -3.94 -22.22 12.86
CA ALA A 292 -4.11 -23.64 13.14
C ALA A 292 -5.00 -24.31 12.07
N GLU A 293 -6.01 -23.60 11.53
CA GLU A 293 -6.79 -24.08 10.40
C GLU A 293 -5.95 -24.16 9.11
N CYS A 294 -5.16 -23.12 8.80
CA CYS A 294 -4.25 -23.11 7.64
C CYS A 294 -3.22 -24.25 7.69
N THR A 295 -2.68 -24.57 8.86
CA THR A 295 -1.64 -25.61 9.02
C THR A 295 -2.19 -27.02 9.11
N LYS A 296 -3.45 -27.20 9.54
CA LYS A 296 -4.17 -28.49 9.46
C LYS A 296 -4.65 -28.78 8.04
N HIS A 297 -4.70 -27.77 7.19
CA HIS A 297 -5.18 -27.89 5.83
C HIS A 297 -4.29 -28.85 5.02
N PRO A 298 -4.83 -29.82 4.27
CA PRO A 298 -4.05 -30.82 3.52
C PRO A 298 -2.97 -30.21 2.63
N ALA A 299 -3.27 -29.07 2.00
CA ALA A 299 -2.32 -28.32 1.17
C ALA A 299 -1.01 -27.95 1.90
N PHE A 300 -1.02 -27.75 3.22
CA PHE A 300 0.20 -27.42 3.96
C PHE A 300 1.17 -28.61 4.08
N HIS A 301 0.66 -29.84 4.04
CA HIS A 301 1.44 -31.06 4.25
C HIS A 301 1.88 -31.75 2.95
N GLU A 302 1.39 -31.30 1.80
CA GLU A 302 1.79 -31.84 0.51
C GLU A 302 3.21 -31.38 0.13
N LEU A 303 4.13 -32.36 0.04
CA LEU A 303 5.54 -32.14 -0.26
C LEU A 303 5.81 -31.79 -1.73
N GLU A 304 5.03 -32.38 -2.65
CA GLU A 304 5.13 -32.11 -4.08
C GLU A 304 4.34 -30.87 -4.45
N PHE A 305 4.94 -30.04 -5.32
CA PHE A 305 4.30 -28.81 -5.77
C PHE A 305 3.96 -28.91 -7.26
N ASN A 306 2.66 -28.91 -7.56
CA ASN A 306 2.16 -28.68 -8.91
C ASN A 306 1.18 -27.50 -8.85
N TYR A 307 1.53 -26.36 -9.44
CA TYR A 307 0.72 -25.14 -9.36
C TYR A 307 -0.27 -24.97 -10.53
N THR A 308 -0.62 -26.04 -11.25
CA THR A 308 -1.79 -25.97 -12.13
C THR A 308 -3.02 -25.53 -11.34
N SER A 309 -3.89 -24.70 -11.92
CA SER A 309 -5.04 -24.07 -11.24
C SER A 309 -5.90 -25.06 -10.45
N ASP A 310 -5.92 -26.32 -10.89
CA ASP A 310 -6.73 -27.40 -10.33
C ASP A 310 -6.13 -28.00 -9.05
N ASN A 311 -4.82 -27.81 -8.81
CA ASN A 311 -4.08 -28.44 -7.71
C ASN A 311 -3.90 -27.54 -6.47
N ILE A 312 -4.18 -26.23 -6.56
CA ILE A 312 -4.19 -25.37 -5.37
C ILE A 312 -5.51 -25.59 -4.63
N THR A 313 -5.49 -26.11 -3.42
CA THR A 313 -6.73 -26.26 -2.63
C THR A 313 -7.07 -24.93 -1.93
N PRO A 314 -8.29 -24.39 -2.08
CA PRO A 314 -8.68 -23.13 -1.47
C PRO A 314 -8.74 -23.22 0.06
N ILE A 315 -8.28 -22.19 0.76
CA ILE A 315 -8.38 -22.03 2.21
C ILE A 315 -9.37 -20.89 2.47
N THR A 316 -10.50 -21.21 3.11
CA THR A 316 -11.53 -20.22 3.49
C THR A 316 -11.49 -19.99 4.99
N LEU A 317 -11.33 -18.73 5.40
CA LEU A 317 -11.33 -18.30 6.80
C LEU A 317 -12.59 -17.49 7.12
N SER A 318 -12.93 -17.36 8.39
CA SER A 318 -14.16 -16.69 8.85
C SER A 318 -14.20 -15.19 8.54
N GLY A 319 -13.05 -14.51 8.59
CA GLY A 319 -12.94 -13.09 8.30
C GLY A 319 -11.84 -12.74 7.29
N HIS A 320 -12.08 -11.67 6.52
CA HIS A 320 -11.07 -11.11 5.60
C HIS A 320 -9.80 -10.67 6.34
N GLU A 321 -9.96 -10.04 7.51
CA GLU A 321 -8.83 -9.61 8.33
C GLU A 321 -7.95 -10.79 8.78
N GLU A 322 -8.57 -11.92 9.13
CA GLU A 322 -7.86 -13.14 9.52
C GLU A 322 -7.10 -13.73 8.32
N ALA A 323 -7.74 -13.78 7.15
CA ALA A 323 -7.12 -14.23 5.91
C ALA A 323 -5.89 -13.40 5.53
N MET A 324 -6.03 -12.08 5.54
CA MET A 324 -4.92 -11.17 5.24
C MET A 324 -3.79 -11.28 6.26
N ALA A 325 -4.10 -11.37 7.56
CA ALA A 325 -3.09 -11.53 8.59
C ALA A 325 -2.33 -12.87 8.50
N CYS A 326 -3.03 -13.98 8.21
CA CYS A 326 -2.39 -15.27 7.97
C CYS A 326 -1.49 -15.24 6.71
N ALA A 327 -1.93 -14.60 5.64
CA ALA A 327 -1.14 -14.44 4.42
C ALA A 327 0.12 -13.59 4.66
N MET A 328 0.01 -12.48 5.39
CA MET A 328 1.16 -11.64 5.77
C MET A 328 2.15 -12.38 6.68
N TYR A 329 1.64 -13.17 7.63
CA TYR A 329 2.47 -14.01 8.48
C TYR A 329 3.24 -15.05 7.66
N ALA A 330 2.56 -15.79 6.78
CA ALA A 330 3.18 -16.76 5.88
C ALA A 330 4.24 -16.10 4.98
N LEU A 331 3.93 -14.93 4.40
CA LEU A 331 4.87 -14.16 3.59
C LEU A 331 6.13 -13.79 4.38
N THR A 332 5.98 -13.41 5.65
CA THR A 332 7.13 -13.07 6.49
C THR A 332 8.02 -14.28 6.76
N GLN A 333 7.43 -15.46 6.96
CA GLN A 333 8.22 -16.70 7.11
C GLN A 333 9.06 -16.99 5.86
N VAL A 334 8.53 -16.71 4.66
CA VAL A 334 9.26 -16.82 3.39
C VAL A 334 10.39 -15.77 3.29
N TYR A 335 10.15 -14.52 3.69
CA TYR A 335 11.16 -13.47 3.65
C TYR A 335 12.28 -13.67 4.68
N CYS A 336 11.96 -14.20 5.86
CA CYS A 336 12.92 -14.53 6.91
C CYS A 336 13.65 -15.87 6.69
N ASP A 337 13.35 -16.63 5.63
CA ASP A 337 14.02 -17.90 5.37
C ASP A 337 15.48 -17.69 4.91
N ARG A 338 16.41 -18.16 5.75
CA ARG A 338 17.85 -17.99 5.53
C ARG A 338 18.35 -18.78 4.32
N GLN A 339 17.82 -19.99 4.10
CA GLN A 339 18.28 -20.85 3.00
C GLN A 339 17.86 -20.27 1.66
N LEU A 340 16.63 -19.77 1.55
CA LEU A 340 16.15 -19.03 0.39
C LEU A 340 17.01 -17.80 0.14
N LEU A 341 17.23 -16.98 1.16
CA LEU A 341 18.03 -15.76 1.02
C LEU A 341 19.46 -16.06 0.53
N GLN A 342 20.09 -17.11 1.09
CA GLN A 342 21.41 -17.57 0.67
C GLN A 342 21.38 -18.09 -0.77
N SER A 343 20.39 -18.90 -1.14
CA SER A 343 20.26 -19.42 -2.50
C SER A 343 20.10 -18.32 -3.55
N LEU A 344 19.36 -17.24 -3.20
CA LEU A 344 19.25 -16.05 -4.03
C LEU A 344 20.61 -15.36 -4.14
N LEU A 345 21.29 -15.05 -3.02
CA LEU A 345 22.61 -14.42 -3.05
C LEU A 345 23.63 -15.19 -3.88
N ASP A 346 23.63 -16.52 -3.78
CA ASP A 346 24.55 -17.40 -4.50
C ASP A 346 24.21 -17.58 -5.98
N GLY A 347 23.09 -17.01 -6.46
CA GLY A 347 22.57 -17.24 -7.80
C GLY A 347 22.23 -18.72 -8.07
N ALA A 348 22.06 -19.51 -7.01
CA ALA A 348 21.93 -20.95 -7.10
C ALA A 348 20.54 -21.33 -7.64
N THR A 349 20.51 -22.14 -8.68
CA THR A 349 19.27 -22.71 -9.27
C THR A 349 18.81 -23.98 -8.54
N GLY A 350 19.38 -24.26 -7.35
CA GLY A 350 19.28 -25.51 -6.61
C GLY A 350 17.91 -25.83 -5.99
N GLN A 351 17.75 -27.09 -5.56
CA GLN A 351 16.49 -27.72 -5.18
C GLN A 351 15.66 -26.99 -4.11
N VAL A 352 14.36 -27.09 -4.34
CA VAL A 352 13.25 -26.53 -3.57
C VAL A 352 13.26 -27.00 -2.12
N ASN A 353 13.23 -26.07 -1.17
CA ASN A 353 13.02 -26.39 0.24
C ASN A 353 11.53 -26.74 0.50
N PRO A 354 11.20 -27.95 1.00
CA PRO A 354 9.81 -28.36 1.28
C PRO A 354 9.07 -27.43 2.25
N THR A 355 9.76 -26.78 3.19
CA THR A 355 9.10 -25.84 4.11
C THR A 355 8.67 -24.53 3.44
N LEU A 356 9.37 -24.09 2.39
CA LEU A 356 8.97 -22.90 1.61
C LEU A 356 7.72 -23.19 0.77
N ASN A 357 7.59 -24.42 0.30
CA ASN A 357 6.39 -24.89 -0.39
C ASN A 357 5.15 -24.76 0.50
N GLY A 358 5.24 -25.15 1.78
CA GLY A 358 4.12 -25.04 2.72
C GLY A 358 3.61 -23.61 2.90
N TRP A 359 4.52 -22.64 3.06
CA TRP A 359 4.14 -21.23 3.21
C TRP A 359 3.55 -20.63 1.93
N ALA A 360 4.14 -20.93 0.77
CA ALA A 360 3.60 -20.50 -0.52
C ALA A 360 2.21 -21.10 -0.78
N LYS A 361 1.98 -22.38 -0.43
CA LYS A 361 0.66 -23.03 -0.51
C LYS A 361 -0.38 -22.36 0.36
N ILE A 362 -0.03 -21.93 1.57
CA ILE A 362 -0.95 -21.16 2.43
C ILE A 362 -1.35 -19.86 1.73
N ILE A 363 -0.40 -19.08 1.23
CA ILE A 363 -0.68 -17.79 0.58
C ILE A 363 -1.59 -18.01 -0.64
N LEU A 364 -1.25 -18.97 -1.50
CA LEU A 364 -2.02 -19.28 -2.71
C LEU A 364 -3.39 -19.88 -2.40
N GLY A 365 -3.49 -20.71 -1.37
CA GLY A 365 -4.74 -21.30 -0.90
C GLY A 365 -5.68 -20.23 -0.35
N ILE A 366 -5.17 -19.31 0.48
CA ILE A 366 -5.94 -18.16 0.98
C ILE A 366 -6.37 -17.27 -0.19
N ALA A 367 -5.46 -16.94 -1.11
CA ALA A 367 -5.82 -16.19 -2.30
C ALA A 367 -6.98 -16.90 -3.04
N LYS A 368 -6.82 -18.18 -3.43
CA LYS A 368 -7.87 -18.93 -4.13
C LYS A 368 -9.20 -19.03 -3.37
N GLY A 369 -9.17 -19.04 -2.03
CA GLY A 369 -10.35 -19.04 -1.18
C GLY A 369 -11.03 -17.67 -1.03
N CYS A 370 -10.31 -16.58 -1.30
CA CYS A 370 -10.84 -15.22 -1.34
C CYS A 370 -11.46 -14.89 -2.71
N ASP A 371 -12.50 -14.06 -2.71
CA ASP A 371 -13.16 -13.58 -3.92
C ASP A 371 -12.23 -12.59 -4.68
N PRO A 372 -11.75 -12.90 -5.89
CA PRO A 372 -10.79 -12.05 -6.63
C PRO A 372 -11.17 -10.57 -6.73
N PRO A 373 -12.43 -10.17 -7.01
CA PRO A 373 -12.84 -8.76 -6.97
C PRO A 373 -12.39 -8.02 -5.72
N ARG A 374 -12.43 -8.68 -4.56
CA ARG A 374 -12.14 -8.08 -3.26
C ARG A 374 -10.66 -7.80 -3.04
N TYR A 375 -9.77 -8.47 -3.79
CA TYR A 375 -8.32 -8.34 -3.62
C TYR A 375 -7.83 -6.90 -3.77
N LEU A 376 -8.54 -6.07 -4.53
CA LEU A 376 -8.08 -4.74 -4.90
C LEU A 376 -8.59 -3.64 -3.98
N TYR A 377 -9.75 -3.83 -3.33
CA TYR A 377 -10.39 -2.79 -2.51
C TYR A 377 -10.52 -3.14 -1.03
N GLU A 378 -10.45 -4.41 -0.64
CA GLU A 378 -10.42 -4.80 0.78
C GLU A 378 -8.97 -4.72 1.31
N GLU A 379 -8.41 -3.50 1.37
CA GLU A 379 -7.08 -3.28 1.97
C GLU A 379 -7.12 -3.48 3.49
N MET A 380 -6.24 -4.34 4.02
CA MET A 380 -5.96 -4.41 5.45
C MET A 380 -4.63 -3.71 5.70
N TYR A 381 -4.66 -2.64 6.49
CA TYR A 381 -3.44 -1.91 6.89
C TYR A 381 -2.58 -1.43 5.72
N ASN A 382 -3.19 -1.00 4.60
CA ASN A 382 -2.51 -0.64 3.35
C ASN A 382 -1.87 -1.79 2.56
N MET A 383 -2.09 -3.05 2.97
CA MET A 383 -1.72 -4.25 2.21
C MET A 383 -2.96 -4.86 1.56
N ASN A 384 -2.79 -5.43 0.36
CA ASN A 384 -3.84 -6.17 -0.32
C ASN A 384 -3.28 -7.49 -0.87
N MET A 385 -4.17 -8.41 -1.26
CA MET A 385 -3.74 -9.76 -1.68
C MET A 385 -2.87 -9.71 -2.94
N CYS A 386 -3.12 -8.78 -3.85
CA CYS A 386 -2.30 -8.57 -5.05
C CYS A 386 -0.83 -8.27 -4.69
N TRP A 387 -0.59 -7.38 -3.73
CA TRP A 387 0.76 -7.06 -3.26
C TRP A 387 1.43 -8.23 -2.55
N ILE A 388 0.70 -9.00 -1.75
CA ILE A 388 1.23 -10.22 -1.11
C ILE A 388 1.70 -11.22 -2.19
N LEU A 389 0.91 -11.40 -3.25
CA LEU A 389 1.26 -12.29 -4.37
C LEU A 389 2.48 -11.79 -5.16
N VAL A 390 2.59 -10.48 -5.40
CA VAL A 390 3.79 -9.89 -6.02
C VAL A 390 5.03 -10.15 -5.17
N LEU A 391 4.97 -9.86 -3.87
CA LEU A 391 6.08 -10.07 -2.95
C LEU A 391 6.47 -11.56 -2.86
N LEU A 392 5.48 -12.47 -2.91
CA LEU A 392 5.75 -13.90 -3.01
C LEU A 392 6.53 -14.26 -4.27
N CYS A 393 6.12 -13.76 -5.45
CA CYS A 393 6.83 -13.99 -6.71
C CYS A 393 8.26 -13.44 -6.71
N LEU A 394 8.46 -12.26 -6.14
CA LEU A 394 9.79 -11.66 -6.04
C LEU A 394 10.69 -12.48 -5.13
N ARG A 395 10.18 -12.91 -3.98
CA ARG A 395 10.99 -13.68 -3.03
C ARG A 395 11.22 -15.12 -3.49
N TRP A 396 10.23 -15.68 -4.18
CA TRP A 396 10.23 -17.05 -4.69
C TRP A 396 9.86 -17.03 -6.17
N PRO A 397 10.82 -16.75 -7.08
CA PRO A 397 10.59 -16.62 -8.52
C PRO A 397 10.37 -17.99 -9.17
N ASN A 398 9.25 -18.61 -8.82
CA ASN A 398 8.79 -19.90 -9.33
C ASN A 398 7.88 -19.68 -10.55
N PRO A 399 8.21 -20.29 -11.71
CA PRO A 399 7.46 -20.13 -12.94
C PRO A 399 5.98 -20.54 -12.83
N ASP A 400 5.68 -21.55 -12.04
CA ASP A 400 4.33 -22.10 -11.95
C ASP A 400 3.42 -21.20 -11.09
N ILE A 401 3.96 -20.60 -10.01
CA ILE A 401 3.26 -19.54 -9.25
C ILE A 401 2.91 -18.38 -10.17
N LEU A 402 3.91 -17.92 -10.93
CA LEU A 402 3.78 -16.79 -11.82
C LEU A 402 2.75 -17.07 -12.92
N ALA A 403 2.79 -18.28 -13.51
CA ALA A 403 1.80 -18.73 -14.48
C ALA A 403 0.37 -18.78 -13.88
N TYR A 404 0.21 -19.30 -12.66
CA TYR A 404 -1.07 -19.28 -11.95
C TYR A 404 -1.62 -17.86 -11.80
N ILE A 405 -0.78 -16.92 -11.34
CA ILE A 405 -1.21 -15.53 -11.16
C ILE A 405 -1.56 -14.88 -12.50
N ALA A 406 -0.70 -15.04 -13.52
CA ALA A 406 -0.88 -14.43 -14.83
C ALA A 406 -2.09 -14.97 -15.61
N HIS A 407 -2.37 -16.28 -15.50
CA HIS A 407 -3.42 -16.94 -16.28
C HIS A 407 -4.73 -17.17 -15.53
N THR A 408 -4.72 -17.11 -14.19
CA THR A 408 -5.92 -17.32 -13.36
C THR A 408 -6.33 -16.06 -12.63
N VAL A 409 -5.44 -15.49 -11.81
CA VAL A 409 -5.78 -14.36 -10.93
C VAL A 409 -6.00 -13.07 -11.74
N LEU A 410 -5.02 -12.69 -12.57
CA LEU A 410 -5.06 -11.44 -13.32
C LEU A 410 -6.28 -11.34 -14.27
N PRO A 411 -6.67 -12.38 -15.03
CA PRO A 411 -7.89 -12.33 -15.83
C PRO A 411 -9.17 -12.20 -15.00
N CYS A 412 -9.23 -12.79 -13.80
CA CYS A 412 -10.35 -12.62 -12.89
C CYS A 412 -10.46 -11.19 -12.36
N LEU A 413 -9.33 -10.57 -12.01
CA LEU A 413 -9.27 -9.15 -11.61
C LEU A 413 -9.71 -8.21 -12.74
N LYS A 414 -9.29 -8.48 -13.99
CA LYS A 414 -9.70 -7.68 -15.16
C LYS A 414 -11.21 -7.75 -15.45
N LYS A 415 -11.88 -8.84 -15.04
CA LYS A 415 -13.34 -9.00 -15.19
C LYS A 415 -14.13 -8.22 -14.13
N THR A 416 -13.49 -7.78 -13.06
CA THR A 416 -14.15 -7.04 -11.98
C THR A 416 -14.30 -5.57 -12.32
N THR A 417 -15.38 -4.95 -11.83
CA THR A 417 -15.83 -3.66 -12.33
C THR A 417 -14.82 -2.55 -12.01
N PRO A 418 -14.28 -1.81 -13.01
CA PRO A 418 -13.27 -0.75 -12.83
C PRO A 418 -13.67 0.35 -11.84
N ALA A 419 -14.97 0.49 -11.57
CA ALA A 419 -15.53 1.50 -10.67
C ALA A 419 -15.19 1.27 -9.18
N LYS A 420 -14.81 0.05 -8.78
CA LYS A 420 -14.43 -0.26 -7.38
C LYS A 420 -12.94 -0.08 -7.09
N GLU A 421 -12.11 -0.02 -8.13
CA GLU A 421 -10.67 0.12 -7.98
C GLU A 421 -10.26 1.57 -7.80
N ASP A 422 -9.01 1.77 -7.42
CA ASP A 422 -8.38 3.06 -7.70
C ASP A 422 -8.30 3.24 -9.22
N THR A 423 -8.97 4.28 -9.72
CA THR A 423 -8.99 4.63 -11.13
C THR A 423 -7.60 4.94 -11.71
N ALA A 424 -6.58 5.00 -10.86
CA ALA A 424 -5.20 5.30 -11.17
C ALA A 424 -4.19 4.18 -10.92
N GLY A 425 -4.63 2.93 -10.69
CA GLY A 425 -3.79 1.81 -11.12
C GLY A 425 -3.16 0.92 -10.05
N ALA A 426 -3.89 0.54 -9.00
CA ALA A 426 -3.51 -0.64 -8.21
C ALA A 426 -3.49 -1.92 -9.09
N LEU A 427 -4.56 -2.14 -9.89
CA LEU A 427 -4.60 -3.25 -10.86
C LEU A 427 -3.59 -3.04 -11.99
N LEU A 428 -3.47 -1.84 -12.50
CA LEU A 428 -2.58 -1.56 -13.63
C LEU A 428 -1.12 -1.80 -13.27
N LEU A 429 -0.69 -1.34 -12.10
CA LEU A 429 0.65 -1.63 -11.60
C LEU A 429 0.85 -3.13 -11.36
N PHE A 430 -0.13 -3.80 -10.75
CA PHE A 430 -0.08 -5.25 -10.58
C PHE A 430 0.07 -5.96 -11.93
N GLU A 431 -0.74 -5.59 -12.93
CA GLU A 431 -0.67 -6.11 -14.30
C GLU A 431 0.71 -5.86 -14.93
N VAL A 432 1.23 -4.64 -14.84
CA VAL A 432 2.58 -4.28 -15.32
C VAL A 432 3.64 -5.17 -14.68
N VAL A 433 3.62 -5.32 -13.36
CA VAL A 433 4.64 -6.09 -12.64
C VAL A 433 4.54 -7.56 -13.01
N ILE A 434 3.34 -8.15 -13.04
CA ILE A 434 3.16 -9.57 -13.39
C ILE A 434 3.58 -9.84 -14.83
N GLU A 435 3.19 -9.00 -15.80
CA GLU A 435 3.61 -9.17 -17.20
C GLU A 435 5.13 -9.02 -17.38
N MET A 436 5.74 -8.07 -16.66
CA MET A 436 7.19 -7.90 -16.63
C MET A 436 7.86 -9.17 -16.10
N LEU A 437 7.42 -9.68 -14.94
CA LEU A 437 7.96 -10.92 -14.38
C LEU A 437 7.81 -12.09 -15.35
N CYS A 438 6.68 -12.22 -16.05
CA CYS A 438 6.45 -13.25 -17.07
C CYS A 438 7.45 -13.13 -18.23
N SER A 439 7.62 -11.93 -18.76
CA SER A 439 8.58 -11.63 -19.84
C SER A 439 10.01 -11.97 -19.42
N GLU A 440 10.39 -11.62 -18.20
CA GLU A 440 11.71 -11.88 -17.66
C GLU A 440 11.96 -13.37 -17.42
N ASN A 441 10.98 -14.07 -16.84
CA ASN A 441 11.04 -15.51 -16.68
C ASN A 441 11.15 -16.25 -18.02
N ALA A 442 10.44 -15.79 -19.07
CA ALA A 442 10.55 -16.34 -20.42
C ALA A 442 11.93 -16.13 -21.06
N ARG A 443 12.68 -15.10 -20.63
CA ARG A 443 14.09 -14.86 -21.02
C ARG A 443 15.08 -15.68 -20.19
N GLY A 444 14.61 -16.54 -19.30
CA GLY A 444 15.44 -17.28 -18.35
C GLY A 444 16.01 -16.40 -17.23
N ARG A 445 15.43 -15.21 -16.99
CA ARG A 445 15.84 -14.29 -15.93
C ARG A 445 14.89 -14.40 -14.74
N LYS A 446 15.44 -14.42 -13.53
CA LYS A 446 14.69 -14.47 -12.27
C LYS A 446 14.84 -13.15 -11.54
N VAL A 447 13.76 -12.40 -11.42
CA VAL A 447 13.72 -11.11 -10.72
C VAL A 447 13.41 -11.35 -9.25
N PHE A 448 14.19 -10.76 -8.35
CA PHE A 448 13.95 -10.84 -6.90
C PHE A 448 13.59 -9.50 -6.25
N ALA A 449 13.81 -8.37 -6.94
CA ALA A 449 13.41 -7.06 -6.44
C ALA A 449 12.97 -6.16 -7.60
N VAL A 450 11.94 -5.37 -7.31
CA VAL A 450 11.34 -4.38 -8.22
C VAL A 450 11.09 -3.10 -7.42
N HIS A 451 11.43 -1.96 -8.00
CA HIS A 451 11.21 -0.64 -7.41
C HIS A 451 10.55 0.28 -8.41
N VAL A 452 9.58 1.06 -7.96
CA VAL A 452 9.03 2.16 -8.76
C VAL A 452 9.96 3.36 -8.59
N VAL A 453 10.51 3.84 -9.70
CA VAL A 453 11.51 4.92 -9.70
C VAL A 453 10.98 6.10 -10.48
N HIS A 454 11.23 7.33 -9.99
CA HIS A 454 10.88 8.55 -10.71
C HIS A 454 12.02 9.00 -11.64
N GLU A 455 11.69 9.51 -12.82
CA GLU A 455 12.64 10.27 -13.64
C GLU A 455 12.81 11.70 -13.13
N ASP A 456 13.96 12.30 -13.44
CA ASP A 456 14.28 13.72 -13.23
C ASP A 456 13.41 14.60 -14.16
N PRO A 457 12.92 15.77 -13.72
CA PRO A 457 11.76 16.47 -14.27
C PRO A 457 12.07 17.35 -15.50
N SER A 458 13.03 16.98 -16.35
CA SER A 458 13.27 17.73 -17.58
C SER A 458 12.06 17.72 -18.52
N ASP A 459 11.11 16.82 -18.29
CA ASP A 459 9.77 16.86 -18.89
C ASP A 459 8.74 17.37 -17.87
N SER A 460 8.71 18.70 -17.69
CA SER A 460 7.79 19.44 -16.81
C SER A 460 6.28 19.23 -17.09
N THR A 461 5.93 18.39 -18.07
CA THR A 461 4.55 18.04 -18.42
C THR A 461 4.09 16.69 -17.87
N ALA A 462 4.98 15.95 -17.20
CA ALA A 462 4.68 14.63 -16.64
C ALA A 462 3.96 14.75 -15.29
N PHE A 463 2.65 14.98 -15.32
CA PHE A 463 1.77 14.46 -14.27
C PHE A 463 1.85 12.92 -14.29
N LEU A 464 1.36 12.22 -13.27
CA LEU A 464 0.72 10.91 -13.43
C LEU A 464 -0.58 11.20 -14.21
N LEU A 465 -0.43 11.65 -15.46
CA LEU A 465 -0.90 10.85 -16.56
C LEU A 465 -0.39 9.45 -16.25
N VAL A 466 -1.19 8.72 -15.47
CA VAL A 466 -1.06 7.30 -15.24
C VAL A 466 -0.60 6.78 -16.60
N ASN A 467 0.65 6.32 -16.67
CA ASN A 467 1.25 5.53 -17.74
C ASN A 467 2.19 6.13 -18.81
N ARG A 468 2.82 7.30 -18.66
CA ARG A 468 3.87 7.70 -19.63
C ARG A 468 5.31 7.73 -19.11
N SER A 469 5.51 7.89 -17.80
CA SER A 469 6.84 8.01 -17.19
C SER A 469 7.08 7.03 -16.04
N LEU A 470 6.18 6.07 -15.82
CA LEU A 470 6.39 5.02 -14.81
C LEU A 470 7.58 4.17 -15.26
N HIS A 471 8.62 4.12 -14.44
CA HIS A 471 9.78 3.28 -14.66
C HIS A 471 9.98 2.34 -13.48
N LEU A 472 10.48 1.16 -13.80
CA LEU A 472 10.84 0.13 -12.83
C LEU A 472 12.35 -0.07 -12.84
N ALA A 473 12.95 -0.06 -11.66
CA ALA A 473 14.25 -0.69 -11.47
C ALA A 473 14.02 -2.15 -11.09
N ILE A 474 14.64 -3.07 -11.83
CA ILE A 474 14.51 -4.50 -11.61
C ILE A 474 15.89 -5.12 -11.33
N HIS A 475 15.92 -6.07 -10.40
CA HIS A 475 17.14 -6.74 -9.97
C HIS A 475 16.92 -8.24 -9.92
N GLY A 476 17.88 -9.02 -10.41
CA GLY A 476 17.71 -10.46 -10.57
C GLY A 476 18.95 -11.19 -11.05
N TYR A 477 18.77 -12.45 -11.43
CA TYR A 477 19.81 -13.31 -12.01
C TYR A 477 19.41 -13.81 -13.39
N SER A 478 20.37 -13.94 -14.31
CA SER A 478 20.20 -14.65 -15.57
C SER A 478 20.26 -16.17 -15.38
N ILE A 479 19.98 -16.90 -16.45
CA ILE A 479 20.09 -18.37 -16.49
C ILE A 479 21.50 -18.87 -16.17
N ASP A 480 22.51 -18.04 -16.44
CA ASP A 480 23.92 -18.34 -16.18
C ASP A 480 24.34 -18.02 -14.73
N GLY A 481 23.39 -17.60 -13.89
CA GLY A 481 23.66 -17.15 -12.51
C GLY A 481 24.23 -15.73 -12.42
N ASN A 482 24.34 -15.01 -13.53
CA ASN A 482 24.87 -13.64 -13.54
C ASN A 482 23.81 -12.66 -13.05
N PHE A 483 24.19 -11.80 -12.11
CA PHE A 483 23.32 -10.73 -11.64
C PHE A 483 23.04 -9.69 -12.74
N PHE A 484 21.84 -9.11 -12.73
CA PHE A 484 21.49 -7.96 -13.56
C PHE A 484 20.72 -6.90 -12.77
N SER A 485 20.85 -5.66 -13.22
CA SER A 485 20.14 -4.51 -12.68
C SER A 485 19.75 -3.56 -13.81
N ASP A 486 18.47 -3.63 -14.17
CA ASP A 486 17.93 -2.92 -15.33
C ASP A 486 16.99 -1.79 -14.88
N TYR A 487 16.92 -0.77 -15.71
CA TYR A 487 15.98 0.34 -15.60
C TYR A 487 15.10 0.33 -16.84
N ILE A 488 13.82 0.01 -16.67
CA ILE A 488 12.88 -0.24 -17.76
C ILE A 488 11.64 0.66 -17.64
N PRO A 489 11.08 1.15 -18.76
CA PRO A 489 9.77 1.76 -18.73
C PRO A 489 8.72 0.69 -18.41
N ALA A 490 7.77 1.03 -17.55
CA ALA A 490 6.70 0.13 -17.14
C ALA A 490 5.66 -0.12 -18.25
N LEU A 491 5.54 0.82 -19.19
CA LEU A 491 4.56 0.77 -20.26
C LEU A 491 5.24 1.10 -21.59
N HIS A 492 4.96 0.26 -22.58
CA HIS A 492 5.43 0.37 -23.95
C HIS A 492 4.27 0.68 -24.90
#